data_AF-A0A960HKZ9-F1
#
_entry.id   AF-A0A960HKZ9-F1
#
_cell.length_a   1.000
_cell.length_b   1.000
_cell.length_c   1.000
_cell.angle_alpha   90.00
_cell.angle_beta   90.00
_cell.angle_gamma   90.00
#
_symmetry.space_group_name_H-M   'P 1'
#
loop_
_entity.id
_entity.type
_entity.pdbx_description
1 polymer ?
#
loop_
_entity_poly.entity_id
_entity_poly.type
_entity_poly.pdbx_seq_one_letter_code
_entity_poly.pdbx_strand_id
1 'polypeptide(L)'
;MTTTVAAGPAVRIRGRTYPVLLPTLADPRLHVAAVIVTVQVLGQTVLGFDVSIAQILLAVGTAAVLELGIVASTRGVLAWPASALLTGNGVALLLRTPGTVHGDWWSTTGWPIFVAAAGVSVLSKYAIRVDDRPLFNPSNLGLVVVFLVFGSAHADPQDLWWGPWRPALAATVAIIVIGGITLSVRLKLFSVAAAFWLTFAASAAVLAVGGHAITARWHLGPLEGWDYWWILVLSPEVVIFVFFMITDPKTAPRPRLARPVYAAAVGLGAGLLAAAQRTEYATKVSLLAALTIVCATRPWLERRFPAERRATGRGVAMAAAAILVGLAGVAVVDALSAGPRVALPAAVSADGDGRPSVNLPSGAVPEVAIAPEVLAVPGAVTAEDAQRIGRDLVASLAIEAEARGALDADLAATAAFGRHLAEVDEAIAAAREEGIVVVEQPSWDSLEVVLLQDPVSPQAVPQLGVLASGTVARLTYDGSADGRLLDQAESEETRLYLVTELGGSFLVGQVLEPDSPMLVGG
;
A
#
# COMPACT_ATOMS: atom_id res chain seq x y z
N MET A 1 37.03 -30.83 30.53
CA MET A 1 36.52 -31.78 29.52
C MET A 1 36.52 -31.07 28.18
N THR A 2 37.54 -31.35 27.38
CA THR A 2 37.74 -30.88 26.02
C THR A 2 36.75 -31.61 25.11
N THR A 3 35.65 -30.96 24.75
CA THR A 3 34.71 -31.48 23.75
C THR A 3 35.37 -31.39 22.38
N THR A 4 35.78 -32.54 21.87
CA THR A 4 36.16 -32.76 20.47
C THR A 4 34.99 -32.37 19.57
N VAL A 5 35.08 -31.19 18.95
CA VAL A 5 34.20 -30.83 17.84
C VAL A 5 34.56 -31.77 16.70
N ALA A 6 33.61 -32.62 16.29
CA ALA A 6 33.79 -33.54 15.18
C ALA A 6 34.27 -32.79 13.91
N ALA A 7 35.12 -33.45 13.12
CA ALA A 7 35.76 -32.90 11.92
C ALA A 7 34.72 -32.50 10.85
N GLY A 8 34.16 -31.31 10.99
CA GLY A 8 33.37 -30.65 9.96
C GLY A 8 34.27 -29.88 8.98
N PRO A 9 33.73 -29.46 7.83
CA PRO A 9 34.44 -28.57 6.91
C PRO A 9 34.91 -27.31 7.64
N ALA A 10 36.13 -26.84 7.35
CA ALA A 10 36.72 -25.66 7.96
C ALA A 10 37.39 -24.79 6.90
N VAL A 11 37.31 -23.47 7.05
CA VAL A 11 37.89 -22.49 6.13
C VAL A 11 38.98 -21.70 6.84
N ARG A 12 40.14 -21.53 6.18
CA ARG A 12 41.25 -20.75 6.72
C ARG A 12 41.25 -19.35 6.11
N ILE A 13 41.03 -18.32 6.93
CA ILE A 13 40.99 -16.92 6.51
C ILE A 13 42.06 -16.16 7.31
N ARG A 14 43.01 -15.51 6.61
CA ARG A 14 44.11 -14.74 7.22
C ARG A 14 44.83 -15.50 8.35
N GLY A 15 45.11 -16.78 8.13
CA GLY A 15 45.83 -17.64 9.07
C GLY A 15 44.99 -18.28 10.18
N ARG A 16 43.76 -17.81 10.44
CA ARG A 16 42.82 -18.40 11.42
C ARG A 16 41.90 -19.43 10.77
N THR A 17 41.67 -20.55 11.46
CA THR A 17 40.77 -21.63 11.01
C THR A 17 39.38 -21.44 11.62
N TYR A 18 38.36 -21.35 10.77
CA TYR A 18 36.96 -21.24 11.16
C TYR A 18 36.23 -22.55 10.83
N PRO A 19 35.62 -23.25 11.80
CA PRO A 19 34.75 -24.37 11.50
C PRO A 19 33.47 -23.87 10.82
N VAL A 20 32.99 -24.61 9.82
CA VAL A 20 31.77 -24.32 9.05
C VAL A 20 30.62 -25.15 9.60
N LEU A 21 29.51 -24.49 9.94
CA LEU A 21 28.29 -25.14 10.41
C LEU A 21 27.18 -24.99 9.37
N LEU A 22 26.77 -26.11 8.76
CA LEU A 22 25.70 -26.18 7.76
C LEU A 22 24.32 -26.43 8.40
N PRO A 23 23.22 -25.98 7.78
CA PRO A 23 21.87 -26.22 8.28
C PRO A 23 21.47 -27.69 8.12
N THR A 24 20.57 -28.17 8.98
CA THR A 24 19.96 -29.51 8.85
C THR A 24 18.59 -29.39 8.18
N LEU A 25 18.20 -30.40 7.38
CA LEU A 25 16.89 -30.42 6.71
C LEU A 25 15.68 -30.40 7.67
N ALA A 26 15.91 -30.76 8.94
CA ALA A 26 14.88 -30.73 9.97
C ALA A 26 14.62 -29.32 10.54
N ASP A 27 15.47 -28.33 10.22
CA ASP A 27 15.34 -26.96 10.73
C ASP A 27 14.02 -26.32 10.24
N PRO A 28 13.09 -25.94 11.15
CA PRO A 28 11.84 -25.29 10.76
C PRO A 28 12.04 -23.97 9.98
N ARG A 29 13.22 -23.36 10.07
CA ARG A 29 13.59 -22.17 9.27
C ARG A 29 13.63 -22.44 7.78
N LEU A 30 13.95 -23.66 7.34
CA LEU A 30 13.91 -24.02 5.93
C LEU A 30 12.47 -24.04 5.40
N HIS A 31 11.49 -24.43 6.23
CA HIS A 31 10.08 -24.34 5.85
C HIS A 31 9.62 -22.89 5.76
N VAL A 32 10.01 -22.02 6.71
CA VAL A 32 9.76 -20.57 6.60
C VAL A 32 10.35 -20.02 5.31
N ALA A 33 11.61 -20.37 5.02
CA ALA A 33 12.31 -19.90 3.83
C ALA A 33 11.60 -20.37 2.56
N ALA A 34 11.13 -21.63 2.52
CA ALA A 34 10.38 -22.15 1.38
C ALA A 34 9.10 -21.34 1.13
N VAL A 35 8.30 -21.08 2.16
CA VAL A 35 7.06 -20.30 2.00
C VAL A 35 7.37 -18.87 1.52
N ILE A 36 8.29 -18.18 2.19
CA ILE A 36 8.64 -16.80 1.87
C ILE A 36 9.23 -16.70 0.46
N VAL A 37 10.15 -17.59 0.08
CA VAL A 37 10.76 -17.59 -1.26
C VAL A 37 9.70 -17.90 -2.33
N THR A 38 8.78 -18.83 -2.08
CA THR A 38 7.67 -19.09 -3.01
C THR A 38 6.79 -17.86 -3.19
N VAL A 39 6.43 -17.16 -2.10
CA VAL A 39 5.67 -15.91 -2.19
C VAL A 39 6.46 -14.85 -2.95
N GLN A 40 7.77 -14.72 -2.73
CA GLN A 40 8.61 -13.78 -3.48
C GLN A 40 8.61 -14.11 -4.97
N VAL A 41 8.74 -15.39 -5.34
CA VAL A 41 8.70 -15.83 -6.76
C VAL A 41 7.35 -15.52 -7.38
N LEU A 42 6.23 -15.82 -6.69
CA LEU A 42 4.89 -15.48 -7.18
C LEU A 42 4.69 -13.97 -7.28
N GLY A 43 5.24 -13.21 -6.31
CA GLY A 43 5.36 -11.77 -6.32
C GLY A 43 5.99 -11.23 -7.60
N GLN A 44 7.12 -11.82 -7.99
CA GLN A 44 7.89 -11.42 -9.17
C GLN A 44 7.31 -11.92 -10.51
N THR A 45 6.52 -12.99 -10.51
CA THR A 45 6.11 -13.65 -11.77
C THR A 45 4.64 -13.46 -12.12
N VAL A 46 3.77 -13.29 -11.12
CA VAL A 46 2.31 -13.28 -11.35
C VAL A 46 1.59 -12.13 -10.63
N LEU A 47 2.08 -11.68 -9.48
CA LEU A 47 1.42 -10.64 -8.69
C LEU A 47 1.92 -9.22 -8.97
N GLY A 48 2.99 -9.05 -9.74
CA GLY A 48 3.45 -7.74 -10.15
C GLY A 48 4.09 -6.90 -9.03
N PHE A 49 4.83 -7.51 -8.10
CA PHE A 49 5.42 -6.75 -6.98
C PHE A 49 6.45 -5.72 -7.48
N ASP A 50 6.33 -4.48 -6.98
CA ASP A 50 7.22 -3.34 -7.21
C ASP A 50 8.53 -3.46 -6.40
N VAL A 51 9.25 -4.57 -6.60
CA VAL A 51 10.55 -4.82 -5.98
C VAL A 51 11.45 -5.55 -6.98
N SER A 52 12.70 -5.11 -7.09
CA SER A 52 13.66 -5.70 -8.02
C SER A 52 14.42 -6.88 -7.40
N ILE A 53 14.98 -7.76 -8.23
CA ILE A 53 15.89 -8.83 -7.80
C ILE A 53 17.13 -8.21 -7.13
N ALA A 54 17.65 -7.09 -7.65
CA ALA A 54 18.79 -6.41 -7.04
C ALA A 54 18.49 -5.94 -5.60
N GLN A 55 17.33 -5.35 -5.35
CA GLN A 55 16.91 -4.92 -4.00
C GLN A 55 16.78 -6.12 -3.03
N ILE A 56 16.20 -7.23 -3.50
CA ILE A 56 16.09 -8.48 -2.71
C ILE A 56 17.49 -8.98 -2.34
N LEU A 57 18.40 -9.06 -3.32
CA LEU A 57 19.78 -9.51 -3.09
C LEU A 57 20.55 -8.57 -2.17
N LEU A 58 20.33 -7.27 -2.26
CA LEU A 58 20.95 -6.28 -1.36
C LEU A 58 20.48 -6.46 0.08
N ALA A 59 19.19 -6.64 0.33
CA ALA A 59 18.66 -6.88 1.67
C ALA A 59 19.17 -8.21 2.27
N VAL A 60 19.06 -9.30 1.50
CA VAL A 60 19.52 -10.64 1.91
C VAL A 60 21.04 -10.68 2.10
N GLY A 61 21.78 -10.10 1.17
CA GLY A 61 23.24 -10.01 1.19
C GLY A 61 23.76 -9.19 2.36
N THR A 62 23.17 -8.02 2.61
CA THR A 62 23.50 -7.18 3.78
C THR A 62 23.30 -7.95 5.08
N ALA A 63 22.15 -8.60 5.22
CA ALA A 63 21.84 -9.38 6.42
C ALA A 63 22.84 -10.53 6.62
N ALA A 64 23.16 -11.26 5.55
CA ALA A 64 24.11 -12.36 5.58
C ALA A 64 25.53 -11.90 5.95
N VAL A 65 26.04 -10.84 5.32
CA VAL A 65 27.38 -10.29 5.58
C VAL A 65 27.50 -9.82 7.02
N LEU A 66 26.50 -9.10 7.54
CA LEU A 66 26.50 -8.63 8.93
C LEU A 66 26.48 -9.80 9.93
N GLU A 67 25.59 -10.78 9.74
CA GLU A 67 25.53 -11.93 10.66
C GLU A 67 26.81 -12.77 10.60
N LEU A 68 27.36 -13.02 9.41
CA LEU A 68 28.64 -13.73 9.27
C LEU A 68 29.78 -12.97 9.96
N GLY A 69 29.88 -11.66 9.77
CA GLY A 69 30.90 -10.83 10.40
C GLY A 69 30.79 -10.79 11.92
N ILE A 70 29.58 -10.62 12.45
CA ILE A 70 29.31 -10.62 13.90
C ILE A 70 29.62 -12.00 14.50
N VAL A 71 29.17 -13.09 13.86
CA VAL A 71 29.39 -14.45 14.38
C VAL A 71 30.87 -14.85 14.29
N ALA A 72 31.55 -14.53 13.20
CA ALA A 72 32.98 -14.81 13.05
C ALA A 72 33.82 -14.04 14.09
N SER A 73 33.50 -12.77 14.34
CA SER A 73 34.22 -11.94 15.31
C SER A 73 33.93 -12.31 16.76
N THR A 74 32.68 -12.66 17.11
CA THR A 74 32.28 -12.93 18.50
C THR A 74 32.42 -14.39 18.91
N ARG A 75 32.25 -15.33 17.98
CA ARG A 75 32.24 -16.78 18.25
C ARG A 75 33.39 -17.55 17.61
N GLY A 76 34.14 -16.93 16.71
CA GLY A 76 35.27 -17.59 16.04
C GLY A 76 34.85 -18.73 15.09
N VAL A 77 33.60 -18.74 14.62
CA VAL A 77 33.07 -19.76 13.70
C VAL A 77 32.38 -19.12 12.50
N LEU A 78 32.35 -19.83 11.37
CA LEU A 78 31.60 -19.41 10.19
C LEU A 78 30.31 -20.24 10.11
N ALA A 79 29.25 -19.77 10.77
CA ALA A 79 27.96 -20.45 10.77
C ALA A 79 27.11 -20.00 9.59
N TRP A 80 26.40 -20.94 8.94
CA TRP A 80 25.43 -20.60 7.91
C TRP A 80 24.37 -19.62 8.45
N PRO A 81 24.19 -18.43 7.84
CA PRO A 81 23.39 -17.34 8.40
C PRO A 81 21.90 -17.51 8.08
N ALA A 82 21.33 -18.72 8.29
CA ALA A 82 19.94 -19.01 7.95
C ALA A 82 18.94 -18.00 8.55
N SER A 83 19.21 -17.53 9.78
CA SER A 83 18.32 -16.59 10.46
C SER A 83 18.41 -15.18 9.88
N ALA A 84 19.60 -14.70 9.50
CA ALA A 84 19.74 -13.41 8.84
C ALA A 84 19.26 -13.44 7.39
N LEU A 85 19.46 -14.54 6.65
CA LEU A 85 18.88 -14.71 5.31
C LEU A 85 17.36 -14.58 5.35
N LEU A 86 16.70 -15.21 6.33
CA LEU A 86 15.26 -15.03 6.57
C LEU A 86 14.89 -13.60 6.96
N THR A 87 15.74 -12.92 7.75
CA THR A 87 15.50 -11.53 8.16
C THR A 87 15.57 -10.59 6.96
N GLY A 88 16.61 -10.70 6.14
CA GLY A 88 16.78 -9.90 4.92
C GLY A 88 15.69 -10.20 3.88
N ASN A 89 15.28 -11.46 3.76
CA ASN A 89 14.17 -11.83 2.87
C ASN A 89 12.83 -11.27 3.37
N GLY A 90 12.56 -11.33 4.68
CA GLY A 90 11.39 -10.68 5.28
C GLY A 90 11.37 -9.16 5.10
N VAL A 91 12.53 -8.49 5.13
CA VAL A 91 12.64 -7.06 4.77
C VAL A 91 12.29 -6.87 3.30
N ALA A 92 12.90 -7.65 2.39
CA ALA A 92 12.67 -7.51 0.95
C ALA A 92 11.22 -7.81 0.53
N LEU A 93 10.54 -8.72 1.22
CA LEU A 93 9.15 -9.06 0.95
C LEU A 93 8.22 -7.88 1.25
N LEU A 94 8.48 -7.12 2.32
CA LEU A 94 7.55 -6.11 2.85
C LEU A 94 7.95 -4.67 2.53
N LEU A 95 9.20 -4.41 2.17
CA LEU A 95 9.69 -3.06 1.84
C LEU A 95 9.55 -2.80 0.33
N ARG A 96 8.99 -1.64 0.00
CA ARG A 96 8.93 -1.05 -1.34
C ARG A 96 9.57 0.33 -1.31
N THR A 97 10.02 0.79 -2.47
CA THR A 97 10.56 2.14 -2.65
C THR A 97 9.90 2.75 -3.88
N PRO A 98 9.28 3.95 -3.75
CA PRO A 98 8.68 4.65 -4.88
C PRO A 98 9.63 4.76 -6.08
N GLY A 99 9.10 4.60 -7.29
CA GLY A 99 9.87 4.60 -8.54
C GLY A 99 10.52 3.26 -8.90
N THR A 100 10.34 2.21 -8.10
CA THR A 100 10.65 0.84 -8.56
C THR A 100 9.48 0.31 -9.36
N VAL A 101 9.71 -0.03 -10.63
CA VAL A 101 8.67 -0.51 -11.55
C VAL A 101 8.80 -2.02 -11.69
N HIS A 102 7.67 -2.72 -11.63
CA HIS A 102 7.64 -4.15 -11.92
C HIS A 102 8.22 -4.46 -13.31
N GLY A 103 9.07 -5.47 -13.40
CA GLY A 103 9.77 -5.85 -14.64
C GLY A 103 11.20 -5.30 -14.74
N ASP A 104 11.54 -4.21 -14.04
CA ASP A 104 12.92 -3.76 -13.90
C ASP A 104 13.64 -4.54 -12.79
N TRP A 105 14.00 -5.79 -13.10
CA TRP A 105 14.55 -6.72 -12.11
C TRP A 105 15.93 -6.33 -11.56
N TRP A 106 16.66 -5.43 -12.22
CA TRP A 106 17.99 -5.01 -11.80
C TRP A 106 18.04 -3.56 -11.30
N SER A 107 16.88 -2.92 -11.17
CA SER A 107 16.74 -1.60 -10.57
C SER A 107 17.43 -1.52 -9.21
N THR A 108 18.21 -0.45 -8.99
CA THR A 108 18.82 -0.16 -7.68
C THR A 108 18.16 1.06 -7.01
N THR A 109 16.99 1.47 -7.48
CA THR A 109 16.19 2.54 -6.88
C THR A 109 16.01 2.29 -5.38
N GLY A 110 16.25 3.31 -4.56
CA GLY A 110 16.10 3.20 -3.10
C GLY A 110 17.02 2.16 -2.41
N TRP A 111 18.08 1.65 -3.07
CA TRP A 111 18.97 0.65 -2.48
C TRP A 111 19.50 0.96 -1.06
N PRO A 112 19.82 2.22 -0.68
CA PRO A 112 20.31 2.50 0.67
C PRO A 112 19.27 2.17 1.74
N ILE A 113 17.98 2.27 1.41
CA ILE A 113 16.85 2.01 2.31
C ILE A 113 16.76 0.50 2.60
N PHE A 114 16.92 -0.36 1.59
CA PHE A 114 16.97 -1.82 1.78
C PHE A 114 18.17 -2.25 2.63
N VAL A 115 19.35 -1.67 2.37
CA VAL A 115 20.57 -1.93 3.16
C VAL A 115 20.39 -1.44 4.61
N ALA A 116 19.82 -0.25 4.81
CA ALA A 116 19.54 0.30 6.13
C ALA A 116 18.52 -0.56 6.90
N ALA A 117 17.39 -0.94 6.28
CA ALA A 117 16.37 -1.79 6.88
C ALA A 117 16.95 -3.15 7.31
N ALA A 118 17.66 -3.83 6.41
CA ALA A 118 18.31 -5.11 6.71
C ALA A 118 19.40 -4.96 7.78
N GLY A 119 20.19 -3.89 7.71
CA GLY A 119 21.24 -3.57 8.67
C GLY A 119 20.71 -3.36 10.08
N VAL A 120 19.75 -2.44 10.26
CA VAL A 120 19.09 -2.18 11.54
C VAL A 120 18.42 -3.46 12.06
N SER A 121 17.78 -4.24 11.19
CA SER A 121 17.17 -5.52 11.56
C SER A 121 18.18 -6.48 12.18
N VAL A 122 19.32 -6.73 11.50
CA VAL A 122 20.34 -7.65 12.02
C VAL A 122 21.05 -7.08 13.24
N LEU A 123 21.41 -5.80 13.24
CA LEU A 123 22.12 -5.19 14.37
C LEU A 123 21.27 -5.20 15.65
N SER A 124 19.97 -4.88 15.55
CA SER A 124 19.06 -4.89 16.71
C SER A 124 18.95 -6.26 17.38
N LYS A 125 18.99 -7.35 16.58
CA LYS A 125 18.99 -8.73 17.09
C LYS A 125 20.14 -9.01 18.05
N TYR A 126 21.31 -8.42 17.78
CA TYR A 126 22.53 -8.62 18.57
C TYR A 126 22.67 -7.59 19.69
N ALA A 127 22.27 -6.35 19.45
CA ALA A 127 22.41 -5.24 20.40
C ALA A 127 21.32 -5.23 21.48
N ILE A 128 20.06 -5.53 21.13
CA ILE A 128 18.91 -5.36 22.02
C ILE A 128 18.38 -6.73 22.45
N ARG A 129 18.89 -7.24 23.59
CA ARG A 129 18.61 -8.60 24.05
C ARG A 129 18.19 -8.64 25.52
N VAL A 130 17.35 -9.60 25.86
CA VAL A 130 16.95 -9.96 27.22
C VAL A 130 17.00 -11.48 27.36
N ASP A 131 17.69 -11.98 28.39
CA ASP A 131 17.90 -13.42 28.65
C ASP A 131 18.38 -14.19 27.41
N ASP A 132 19.43 -13.66 26.76
CA ASP A 132 20.03 -14.20 25.54
C ASP A 132 19.11 -14.28 24.32
N ARG A 133 17.97 -13.60 24.33
CA ARG A 133 17.06 -13.53 23.18
C ARG A 133 16.88 -12.10 22.69
N PRO A 134 16.76 -11.88 21.37
CA PRO A 134 16.41 -10.56 20.85
C PRO A 134 15.12 -10.09 21.51
N LEU A 135 15.05 -8.81 21.90
CA LEU A 135 13.84 -8.25 22.50
C LEU A 135 12.74 -8.08 21.45
N PHE A 136 13.11 -7.53 20.30
CA PHE A 136 12.22 -7.22 19.18
C PHE A 136 12.35 -8.24 18.06
N ASN A 137 11.29 -8.40 17.26
CA ASN A 137 11.39 -9.05 15.97
C ASN A 137 12.32 -8.20 15.07
N PRO A 138 13.43 -8.78 14.55
CA PRO A 138 14.46 -7.99 13.91
C PRO A 138 13.98 -7.31 12.64
N SER A 139 13.32 -8.04 11.72
CA SER A 139 12.80 -7.46 10.48
C SER A 139 11.71 -6.43 10.76
N ASN A 140 10.80 -6.73 11.70
CA ASN A 140 9.75 -5.79 12.10
C ASN A 140 10.32 -4.47 12.61
N LEU A 141 11.30 -4.51 13.52
CA LEU A 141 11.91 -3.29 14.07
C LEU A 141 12.64 -2.49 12.98
N GLY A 142 13.40 -3.16 12.11
CA GLY A 142 14.09 -2.48 11.01
C GLY A 142 13.12 -1.77 10.05
N LEU A 143 12.01 -2.43 9.72
CA LEU A 143 10.95 -1.84 8.89
C LEU A 143 10.28 -0.65 9.58
N VAL A 144 9.87 -0.78 10.86
CA VAL A 144 9.28 0.34 11.61
C VAL A 144 10.20 1.55 11.64
N VAL A 145 11.50 1.36 11.93
CA VAL A 145 12.49 2.44 11.95
C VAL A 145 12.58 3.11 10.58
N VAL A 146 12.69 2.31 9.51
CA VAL A 146 12.82 2.86 8.15
C VAL A 146 11.56 3.61 7.72
N PHE A 147 10.37 3.07 7.94
CA PHE A 147 9.14 3.77 7.59
C PHE A 147 9.00 5.09 8.36
N LEU A 148 9.23 5.09 9.68
CA LEU A 148 9.13 6.31 10.48
C LEU A 148 10.19 7.37 10.13
N VAL A 149 11.39 6.97 9.70
CA VAL A 149 12.49 7.90 9.39
C VAL A 149 12.38 8.46 7.97
N PHE A 150 12.07 7.62 6.99
CA PHE A 150 12.07 8.01 5.58
C PHE A 150 10.71 8.50 5.06
N GLY A 151 9.61 8.07 5.70
CA GLY A 151 8.25 8.42 5.30
C GLY A 151 7.81 7.77 3.98
N SER A 152 6.54 7.97 3.65
CA SER A 152 5.88 7.40 2.45
C SER A 152 6.46 7.91 1.13
N ALA A 153 7.16 9.05 1.13
CA ALA A 153 7.80 9.56 -0.08
C ALA A 153 9.00 8.70 -0.55
N HIS A 154 9.55 7.86 0.32
CA HIS A 154 10.80 7.14 0.04
C HIS A 154 10.75 5.64 0.36
N ALA A 155 9.96 5.24 1.36
CA ALA A 155 9.93 3.86 1.82
C ALA A 155 8.49 3.48 2.18
N ASP A 156 7.92 2.55 1.42
CA ASP A 156 6.55 2.10 1.59
C ASP A 156 6.50 0.66 2.08
N PRO A 157 5.60 0.34 3.02
CA PRO A 157 5.22 -1.05 3.22
C PRO A 157 4.54 -1.57 1.95
N GLN A 158 4.64 -2.87 1.69
CA GLN A 158 3.93 -3.53 0.59
C GLN A 158 2.43 -3.18 0.62
N ASP A 159 1.67 -3.36 -0.45
CA ASP A 159 0.22 -3.13 -0.36
C ASP A 159 -0.47 -4.17 0.55
N LEU A 160 -1.53 -3.79 1.25
CA LEU A 160 -2.41 -4.66 2.05
C LEU A 160 -3.07 -5.69 1.13
N TRP A 161 -3.43 -5.30 -0.08
CA TRP A 161 -4.05 -6.18 -1.07
C TRP A 161 -3.22 -6.22 -2.35
N TRP A 162 -3.08 -7.40 -2.95
CA TRP A 162 -2.11 -7.64 -4.03
C TRP A 162 -2.78 -7.78 -5.40
N GLY A 163 -3.82 -6.99 -5.64
CA GLY A 163 -4.59 -6.97 -6.88
C GLY A 163 -5.89 -7.80 -6.86
N PRO A 164 -6.53 -7.98 -8.03
CA PRO A 164 -7.87 -8.57 -8.11
C PRO A 164 -7.91 -10.04 -7.68
N TRP A 165 -9.11 -10.51 -7.31
CA TRP A 165 -9.29 -11.91 -6.93
C TRP A 165 -9.07 -12.86 -8.13
N ARG A 166 -7.85 -13.39 -8.25
CA ARG A 166 -7.43 -14.31 -9.31
C ARG A 166 -6.87 -15.61 -8.71
N PRO A 167 -6.83 -16.74 -9.47
CA PRO A 167 -6.28 -18.01 -8.98
C PRO A 167 -4.86 -17.89 -8.41
N ALA A 168 -4.04 -16.99 -8.95
CA ALA A 168 -2.68 -16.74 -8.47
C ALA A 168 -2.65 -16.12 -7.06
N LEU A 169 -3.47 -15.10 -6.81
CA LEU A 169 -3.62 -14.52 -5.48
C LEU A 169 -4.16 -15.58 -4.51
N ALA A 170 -5.11 -16.41 -4.95
CA ALA A 170 -5.74 -17.41 -4.10
C ALA A 170 -4.76 -18.51 -3.71
N ALA A 171 -3.95 -18.98 -4.67
CA ALA A 171 -2.87 -19.90 -4.42
C ALA A 171 -1.83 -19.30 -3.47
N THR A 172 -1.47 -18.02 -3.65
CA THR A 172 -0.49 -17.34 -2.78
C THR A 172 -0.98 -17.25 -1.34
N VAL A 173 -2.22 -16.79 -1.13
CA VAL A 173 -2.86 -16.75 0.21
C VAL A 173 -2.93 -18.15 0.81
N ALA A 174 -3.32 -19.17 0.03
CA ALA A 174 -3.37 -20.55 0.50
C ALA A 174 -1.98 -21.06 0.94
N ILE A 175 -0.93 -20.78 0.19
CA ILE A 175 0.46 -21.14 0.54
C ILE A 175 0.86 -20.49 1.87
N ILE A 176 0.58 -19.21 2.05
CA ILE A 176 0.87 -18.47 3.29
C ILE A 176 0.08 -19.07 4.46
N VAL A 177 -1.22 -19.29 4.31
CA VAL A 177 -2.10 -19.81 5.37
C VAL A 177 -1.73 -21.24 5.74
N ILE A 178 -1.58 -22.14 4.77
CA ILE A 178 -1.25 -23.55 5.01
C ILE A 178 0.14 -23.66 5.65
N GLY A 179 1.13 -22.97 5.08
CA GLY A 179 2.49 -22.92 5.63
C GLY A 179 2.51 -22.36 7.04
N GLY A 180 1.84 -21.23 7.25
CA GLY A 180 1.74 -20.52 8.52
C GLY A 180 1.05 -21.33 9.63
N ILE A 181 -0.09 -21.96 9.34
CA ILE A 181 -0.80 -22.84 10.28
C ILE A 181 0.08 -24.04 10.62
N THR A 182 0.63 -24.72 9.61
CA THR A 182 1.48 -25.91 9.81
C THR A 182 2.66 -25.58 10.72
N LEU A 183 3.33 -24.46 10.46
CA LEU A 183 4.49 -24.04 11.23
C LEU A 183 4.10 -23.59 12.65
N SER A 184 3.00 -22.85 12.79
CA SER A 184 2.49 -22.40 14.09
C SER A 184 2.06 -23.56 14.98
N VAL A 185 1.47 -24.61 14.41
CA VAL A 185 1.14 -25.84 15.15
C VAL A 185 2.42 -26.57 15.55
N ARG A 186 3.36 -26.77 14.62
CA ARG A 186 4.64 -27.44 14.87
C ARG A 186 5.46 -26.75 15.97
N LEU A 187 5.42 -25.42 16.02
CA LEU A 187 6.14 -24.59 17.01
C LEU A 187 5.33 -24.31 18.29
N LYS A 188 4.09 -24.83 18.41
CA LYS A 188 3.18 -24.60 19.54
C LYS A 188 2.85 -23.11 19.75
N LEU A 189 2.72 -22.37 18.66
CA LEU A 189 2.42 -20.94 18.59
C LEU A 189 1.04 -20.65 17.95
N PHE A 190 0.27 -21.67 17.59
CA PHE A 190 -1.07 -21.47 17.03
C PHE A 190 -1.99 -20.60 17.90
N SER A 191 -1.87 -20.68 19.22
CA SER A 191 -2.63 -19.82 20.15
C SER A 191 -2.25 -18.34 20.05
N VAL A 192 -1.03 -18.01 19.62
CA VAL A 192 -0.60 -16.63 19.35
C VAL A 192 -1.30 -16.14 18.09
N ALA A 193 -1.23 -16.93 17.00
CA ALA A 193 -1.88 -16.58 15.74
C ALA A 193 -3.40 -16.34 15.92
N ALA A 194 -4.10 -17.29 16.55
CA ALA A 194 -5.54 -17.19 16.77
C ALA A 194 -5.91 -16.00 17.68
N ALA A 195 -5.17 -15.75 18.75
CA ALA A 195 -5.47 -14.65 19.68
C ALA A 195 -5.25 -13.27 19.04
N PHE A 196 -4.17 -13.09 18.27
CA PHE A 196 -4.00 -11.86 17.50
C PHE A 196 -5.14 -11.70 16.49
N TRP A 197 -5.41 -12.73 15.69
CA TRP A 197 -6.37 -12.61 14.58
C TRP A 197 -7.77 -12.28 15.08
N LEU A 198 -8.24 -12.93 16.15
CA LEU A 198 -9.53 -12.62 16.77
C LEU A 198 -9.61 -11.20 17.33
N THR A 199 -8.54 -10.72 17.98
CA THR A 199 -8.55 -9.39 18.60
C THR A 199 -8.35 -8.26 17.61
N PHE A 200 -7.51 -8.47 16.59
CA PHE A 200 -7.35 -7.55 15.49
C PHE A 200 -8.61 -7.45 14.65
N ALA A 201 -9.23 -8.58 14.30
CA ALA A 201 -10.50 -8.60 13.58
C ALA A 201 -11.62 -7.92 14.37
N ALA A 202 -11.72 -8.17 15.69
CA ALA A 202 -12.70 -7.46 16.53
C ALA A 202 -12.43 -5.94 16.58
N SER A 203 -11.16 -5.52 16.72
CA SER A 203 -10.81 -4.10 16.75
C SER A 203 -11.10 -3.41 15.41
N ALA A 204 -10.75 -4.05 14.29
CA ALA A 204 -11.07 -3.56 12.97
C ALA A 204 -12.58 -3.47 12.74
N ALA A 205 -13.37 -4.41 13.27
CA ALA A 205 -14.83 -4.38 13.15
C ALA A 205 -15.44 -3.20 13.92
N VAL A 206 -14.89 -2.88 15.10
CA VAL A 206 -15.30 -1.68 15.85
C VAL A 206 -15.02 -0.42 15.03
N LEU A 207 -13.85 -0.30 14.43
CA LEU A 207 -13.50 0.85 13.57
C LEU A 207 -14.40 0.94 12.33
N ALA A 208 -14.65 -0.20 11.67
CA ALA A 208 -15.54 -0.28 10.51
C ALA A 208 -16.96 0.21 10.84
N VAL A 209 -17.54 -0.28 11.95
CA VAL A 209 -18.87 0.14 12.41
C VAL A 209 -18.88 1.60 12.89
N GLY A 210 -17.75 2.10 13.40
CA GLY A 210 -17.56 3.51 13.77
C GLY A 210 -17.45 4.48 12.59
N GLY A 211 -17.45 3.99 11.35
CA GLY A 211 -17.30 4.83 10.16
C GLY A 211 -15.85 5.28 9.90
N HIS A 212 -14.87 4.54 10.43
CA HIS A 212 -13.47 4.76 10.11
C HIS A 212 -13.21 4.45 8.63
N ALA A 213 -12.39 5.31 8.01
CA ALA A 213 -12.05 5.22 6.60
C ALA A 213 -10.57 5.55 6.38
N ILE A 214 -9.95 4.83 5.47
CA ILE A 214 -8.57 5.05 5.02
C ILE A 214 -8.50 5.17 3.50
N THR A 215 -7.46 5.79 2.97
CA THR A 215 -7.13 5.77 1.55
C THR A 215 -6.03 4.75 1.26
N ALA A 216 -6.01 4.20 0.05
CA ALA A 216 -5.00 3.26 -0.42
C ALA A 216 -4.61 3.59 -1.86
N ARG A 217 -3.34 3.36 -2.23
CA ARG A 217 -2.84 3.67 -3.58
C ARG A 217 -3.34 2.71 -4.68
N TRP A 218 -3.91 1.60 -4.25
CA TRP A 218 -4.43 0.53 -5.12
C TRP A 218 -5.96 0.46 -5.11
N HIS A 219 -6.67 1.43 -4.53
CA HIS A 219 -8.14 1.43 -4.43
C HIS A 219 -8.71 2.79 -4.83
N LEU A 220 -9.79 2.81 -5.63
CA LEU A 220 -10.49 4.05 -5.97
C LEU A 220 -11.34 4.54 -4.79
N GLY A 221 -11.04 5.73 -4.28
CA GLY A 221 -11.78 6.32 -3.15
C GLY A 221 -11.46 5.70 -1.78
N PRO A 222 -12.18 6.12 -0.73
CA PRO A 222 -11.93 5.66 0.63
C PRO A 222 -12.35 4.20 0.84
N LEU A 223 -11.53 3.46 1.58
CA LEU A 223 -11.85 2.15 2.15
C LEU A 223 -12.58 2.34 3.47
N GLU A 224 -13.87 2.03 3.49
CA GLU A 224 -14.75 2.21 4.65
C GLU A 224 -15.66 0.99 4.90
N GLY A 225 -16.38 1.01 6.02
CA GLY A 225 -17.36 -0.02 6.35
C GLY A 225 -16.81 -1.45 6.35
N TRP A 226 -17.57 -2.38 5.76
CA TRP A 226 -17.19 -3.80 5.73
C TRP A 226 -16.04 -4.10 4.77
N ASP A 227 -15.81 -3.26 3.75
CA ASP A 227 -14.69 -3.42 2.84
C ASP A 227 -13.37 -3.14 3.55
N TYR A 228 -13.31 -2.05 4.36
CA TYR A 228 -12.19 -1.79 5.27
C TYR A 228 -11.89 -3.00 6.16
N TRP A 229 -12.93 -3.58 6.76
CA TRP A 229 -12.76 -4.73 7.64
C TRP A 229 -12.24 -5.96 6.90
N TRP A 230 -12.82 -6.30 5.75
CA TRP A 230 -12.42 -7.47 4.99
C TRP A 230 -10.99 -7.37 4.49
N ILE A 231 -10.62 -6.21 3.95
CA ILE A 231 -9.27 -5.96 3.47
C ILE A 231 -8.27 -6.14 4.59
N LEU A 232 -8.49 -5.54 5.78
CA LEU A 232 -7.54 -5.69 6.88
C LEU A 232 -7.45 -7.12 7.42
N VAL A 233 -8.58 -7.81 7.60
CA VAL A 233 -8.59 -9.13 8.25
C VAL A 233 -8.08 -10.24 7.35
N LEU A 234 -8.33 -10.13 6.05
CA LEU A 234 -7.98 -11.14 5.04
C LEU A 234 -6.76 -10.75 4.18
N SER A 235 -6.17 -9.57 4.41
CA SER A 235 -4.98 -9.09 3.71
C SER A 235 -3.86 -10.15 3.73
N PRO A 236 -3.29 -10.52 2.56
CA PRO A 236 -2.13 -11.39 2.49
C PRO A 236 -0.97 -10.92 3.37
N GLU A 237 -0.78 -9.61 3.46
CA GLU A 237 0.24 -8.99 4.31
C GLU A 237 -0.04 -9.23 5.80
N VAL A 238 -1.26 -8.99 6.26
CA VAL A 238 -1.63 -9.21 7.67
C VAL A 238 -1.47 -10.69 8.01
N VAL A 239 -1.84 -11.59 7.09
CA VAL A 239 -1.62 -13.04 7.27
C VAL A 239 -0.12 -13.37 7.40
N ILE A 240 0.74 -12.76 6.58
CA ILE A 240 2.21 -12.90 6.72
C ILE A 240 2.68 -12.37 8.07
N PHE A 241 2.21 -11.20 8.47
CA PHE A 241 2.56 -10.59 9.74
C PHE A 241 2.24 -11.52 10.92
N VAL A 242 1.05 -12.13 10.91
CA VAL A 242 0.65 -13.10 11.93
C VAL A 242 1.60 -14.30 11.98
N PHE A 243 1.82 -14.96 10.85
CA PHE A 243 2.49 -16.26 10.80
C PHE A 243 4.02 -16.20 10.76
N PHE A 244 4.60 -15.07 10.35
CA PHE A 244 6.05 -14.94 10.16
C PHE A 244 6.68 -13.84 11.02
N MET A 245 5.89 -12.93 11.61
CA MET A 245 6.41 -11.92 12.52
C MET A 245 5.96 -12.12 13.97
N ILE A 246 4.65 -12.17 14.22
CA ILE A 246 4.10 -12.31 15.59
C ILE A 246 4.44 -13.71 16.16
N THR A 247 4.31 -14.76 15.35
CA THR A 247 4.65 -16.14 15.74
C THR A 247 6.14 -16.49 15.61
N ASP A 248 7.05 -15.52 15.81
CA ASP A 248 8.47 -15.83 15.92
C ASP A 248 8.80 -16.44 17.31
N PRO A 249 9.29 -17.69 17.37
CA PRO A 249 9.59 -18.37 18.64
C PRO A 249 10.70 -17.70 19.45
N LYS A 250 11.55 -16.86 18.84
CA LYS A 250 12.63 -16.16 19.55
C LYS A 250 12.13 -14.93 20.27
N THR A 251 11.05 -14.31 19.80
CA THR A 251 10.52 -13.06 20.33
C THR A 251 9.23 -13.24 21.11
N ALA A 252 8.45 -14.30 20.86
CA ALA A 252 7.28 -14.64 21.64
C ALA A 252 7.62 -15.01 23.11
N PRO A 253 6.69 -14.75 24.07
CA PRO A 253 6.88 -15.15 25.46
C PRO A 253 7.10 -16.66 25.66
N ARG A 254 7.98 -17.03 26.60
CA ARG A 254 8.21 -18.43 27.00
C ARG A 254 6.96 -19.07 27.62
N PRO A 255 6.29 -18.47 28.62
CA PRO A 255 5.14 -19.11 29.26
C PRO A 255 3.98 -19.25 28.27
N ARG A 256 3.44 -20.46 28.14
CA ARG A 256 2.35 -20.74 27.19
C ARG A 256 1.09 -19.91 27.44
N LEU A 257 0.88 -19.50 28.69
CA LEU A 257 -0.26 -18.66 29.10
C LEU A 257 -0.05 -17.18 28.77
N ALA A 258 1.20 -16.71 28.69
CA ALA A 258 1.52 -15.33 28.33
C ALA A 258 1.38 -15.07 26.82
N ARG A 259 1.54 -16.12 26.00
CA ARG A 259 1.48 -16.08 24.53
C ARG A 259 0.17 -15.48 23.96
N PRO A 260 -1.02 -15.98 24.31
CA PRO A 260 -2.26 -15.39 23.79
C PRO A 260 -2.50 -13.97 24.31
N VAL A 261 -2.07 -13.65 25.55
CA VAL A 261 -2.20 -12.30 26.12
C VAL A 261 -1.31 -11.30 25.36
N TYR A 262 -0.08 -11.69 25.07
CA TYR A 262 0.84 -10.94 24.22
C TYR A 262 0.23 -10.68 22.83
N ALA A 263 -0.29 -11.72 22.18
CA ALA A 263 -0.87 -11.61 20.85
C ALA A 263 -2.13 -10.74 20.83
N ALA A 264 -2.99 -10.88 21.85
CA ALA A 264 -4.17 -10.05 22.04
C ALA A 264 -3.79 -8.58 22.23
N ALA A 265 -2.74 -8.29 23.01
CA ALA A 265 -2.24 -6.93 23.17
C ALA A 265 -1.71 -6.34 21.85
N VAL A 266 -1.06 -7.15 20.99
CA VAL A 266 -0.65 -6.70 19.65
C VAL A 266 -1.88 -6.38 18.79
N GLY A 267 -2.90 -7.24 18.76
CA GLY A 267 -4.11 -7.02 17.96
C GLY A 267 -4.91 -5.79 18.39
N LEU A 268 -5.11 -5.62 19.70
CA LEU A 268 -5.76 -4.44 20.27
C LEU A 268 -4.94 -3.17 20.07
N GLY A 269 -3.62 -3.24 20.28
CA GLY A 269 -2.71 -2.11 20.06
C GLY A 269 -2.65 -1.68 18.60
N ALA A 270 -2.68 -2.64 17.67
CA ALA A 270 -2.75 -2.36 16.24
C ALA A 270 -4.05 -1.66 15.87
N GLY A 271 -5.20 -2.13 16.37
CA GLY A 271 -6.49 -1.46 16.17
C GLY A 271 -6.52 -0.06 16.77
N LEU A 272 -6.00 0.12 17.99
CA LEU A 272 -5.94 1.43 18.66
C LEU A 272 -5.08 2.44 17.89
N LEU A 273 -3.90 2.01 17.41
CA LEU A 273 -3.03 2.89 16.63
C LEU A 273 -3.61 3.18 15.24
N ALA A 274 -4.24 2.18 14.61
CA ALA A 274 -4.92 2.31 13.31
C ALA A 274 -6.10 3.29 13.37
N ALA A 275 -6.81 3.37 14.51
CA ALA A 275 -7.93 4.29 14.70
C ALA A 275 -7.59 5.76 14.39
N ALA A 276 -6.34 6.16 14.60
CA ALA A 276 -5.86 7.52 14.36
C ALA A 276 -5.34 7.75 12.92
N GLN A 277 -5.35 6.73 12.07
CA GLN A 277 -4.74 6.78 10.74
C GLN A 277 -5.77 6.99 9.64
N ARG A 278 -5.35 7.61 8.53
CA ARG A 278 -6.22 7.88 7.37
C ARG A 278 -5.70 7.32 6.05
N THR A 279 -4.54 6.68 6.09
CA THR A 279 -3.86 6.13 4.93
C THR A 279 -3.45 4.71 5.25
N GLU A 280 -3.49 3.83 4.26
CA GLU A 280 -2.93 2.49 4.33
C GLU A 280 -1.51 2.48 4.88
N TYR A 281 -0.63 3.34 4.36
CA TYR A 281 0.74 3.51 4.83
C TYR A 281 0.83 3.56 6.37
N ALA A 282 0.15 4.52 6.96
CA ALA A 282 0.20 4.75 8.40
C ALA A 282 -0.52 3.65 9.21
N THR A 283 -1.58 3.05 8.66
CA THR A 283 -2.24 1.87 9.25
C THR A 283 -1.30 0.67 9.30
N LYS A 284 -0.51 0.44 8.24
CA LYS A 284 0.51 -0.62 8.21
C LYS A 284 1.66 -0.34 9.16
N VAL A 285 2.16 0.89 9.21
CA VAL A 285 3.18 1.30 10.19
C VAL A 285 2.66 1.10 11.60
N SER A 286 1.39 1.42 11.87
CA SER A 286 0.72 1.20 13.16
C SER A 286 0.67 -0.27 13.56
N LEU A 287 0.37 -1.17 12.61
CA LEU A 287 0.39 -2.62 12.83
C LEU A 287 1.79 -3.12 13.25
N LEU A 288 2.83 -2.72 12.51
CA LEU A 288 4.22 -3.10 12.79
C LEU A 288 4.73 -2.46 14.11
N ALA A 289 4.34 -1.21 14.38
CA ALA A 289 4.66 -0.48 15.60
C ALA A 289 4.02 -1.13 16.83
N ALA A 290 2.78 -1.60 16.73
CA ALA A 290 2.11 -2.33 17.81
C ALA A 290 2.90 -3.57 18.25
N LEU A 291 3.41 -4.36 17.29
CA LEU A 291 4.28 -5.49 17.61
C LEU A 291 5.58 -5.05 18.30
N THR A 292 6.21 -3.96 17.83
CA THR A 292 7.42 -3.42 18.45
C THR A 292 7.16 -2.98 19.90
N ILE A 293 6.09 -2.21 20.14
CA ILE A 293 5.70 -1.73 21.47
C ILE A 293 5.43 -2.89 22.41
N VAL A 294 4.63 -3.88 21.98
CA VAL A 294 4.28 -5.02 22.84
C VAL A 294 5.50 -5.93 23.07
N CYS A 295 6.39 -6.10 22.11
CA CYS A 295 7.67 -6.79 22.31
C CYS A 295 8.49 -6.19 23.46
N ALA A 296 8.50 -4.86 23.62
CA ALA A 296 9.21 -4.21 24.72
C ALA A 296 8.68 -4.64 26.10
N THR A 297 7.38 -4.98 26.19
CA THR A 297 6.73 -5.43 27.44
C THR A 297 6.95 -6.92 27.76
N ARG A 298 7.55 -7.69 26.84
CA ARG A 298 7.76 -9.14 26.99
C ARG A 298 8.46 -9.52 28.30
N PRO A 299 9.57 -8.87 28.74
CA PRO A 299 10.25 -9.26 29.97
C PRO A 299 9.35 -9.14 31.20
N TRP A 300 8.45 -8.14 31.20
CA TRP A 300 7.47 -7.95 32.26
C TRP A 300 6.40 -9.07 32.23
N LEU A 301 5.86 -9.40 31.05
CA LEU A 301 4.92 -10.51 30.87
C LEU A 301 5.54 -11.84 31.36
N GLU A 302 6.77 -12.14 30.98
CA GLU A 302 7.43 -13.40 31.36
C GLU A 302 7.67 -13.52 32.87
N ARG A 303 7.89 -12.40 33.58
CA ARG A 303 7.99 -12.38 35.04
C ARG A 303 6.64 -12.58 35.73
N ARG A 304 5.55 -12.12 35.12
CA ARG A 304 4.20 -12.15 35.73
C ARG A 304 3.48 -13.49 35.56
N PHE A 305 3.83 -14.25 34.52
CA PHE A 305 3.24 -15.55 34.23
C PHE A 305 4.19 -16.70 34.62
N PRO A 306 3.79 -17.61 35.54
CA PRO A 306 4.63 -18.74 35.92
C PRO A 306 4.81 -19.75 34.77
N ALA A 307 6.01 -20.35 34.69
CA ALA A 307 6.42 -21.19 33.57
C ALA A 307 5.65 -22.53 33.42
N GLU A 308 5.02 -23.06 34.48
CA GLU A 308 4.63 -24.48 34.54
C GLU A 308 3.22 -24.83 35.07
N ARG A 309 2.26 -23.91 35.16
CA ARG A 309 0.87 -24.31 35.53
C ARG A 309 -0.01 -24.59 34.31
N ARG A 310 -0.71 -25.73 34.32
CA ARG A 310 -1.82 -26.05 33.40
C ARG A 310 -2.78 -24.85 33.37
N ALA A 311 -3.21 -24.47 32.16
CA ALA A 311 -4.16 -23.38 31.93
C ALA A 311 -5.36 -23.53 32.87
N THR A 312 -5.41 -22.70 33.90
CA THR A 312 -6.58 -22.59 34.77
C THR A 312 -7.49 -21.53 34.15
N GLY A 313 -8.82 -21.65 34.27
CA GLY A 313 -9.80 -20.75 33.65
C GLY A 313 -9.57 -19.24 33.88
N ARG A 314 -8.77 -18.87 34.89
CA ARG A 314 -8.30 -17.50 35.15
C ARG A 314 -7.44 -16.89 34.03
N GLY A 315 -6.65 -17.68 33.31
CA GLY A 315 -5.83 -17.18 32.18
C GLY A 315 -6.69 -16.77 30.98
N VAL A 316 -7.76 -17.52 30.73
CA VAL A 316 -8.77 -17.20 29.72
C VAL A 316 -9.60 -15.99 30.15
N ALA A 317 -9.95 -15.89 31.45
CA ALA A 317 -10.66 -14.73 31.99
C ALA A 317 -9.84 -13.44 31.93
N MET A 318 -8.51 -13.47 32.17
CA MET A 318 -7.68 -12.27 32.01
C MET A 318 -7.46 -11.88 30.55
N ALA A 319 -7.36 -12.86 29.64
CA ALA A 319 -7.35 -12.57 28.20
C ALA A 319 -8.67 -11.94 27.77
N ALA A 320 -9.82 -12.49 28.20
CA ALA A 320 -11.14 -11.92 27.95
C ALA A 320 -11.32 -10.52 28.56
N ALA A 321 -10.79 -10.27 29.77
CA ALA A 321 -10.83 -8.95 30.40
C ALA A 321 -9.94 -7.93 29.69
N ALA A 322 -8.74 -8.34 29.22
CA ALA A 322 -7.88 -7.48 28.40
C ALA A 322 -8.53 -7.16 27.05
N ILE A 323 -9.25 -8.12 26.45
CA ILE A 323 -10.05 -7.92 25.24
C ILE A 323 -11.19 -6.93 25.48
N LEU A 324 -11.93 -7.06 26.58
CA LEU A 324 -13.02 -6.14 26.94
C LEU A 324 -12.53 -4.72 27.26
N VAL A 325 -11.40 -4.59 27.98
CA VAL A 325 -10.80 -3.28 28.29
C VAL A 325 -10.19 -2.63 27.04
N GLY A 326 -9.58 -3.42 26.15
CA GLY A 326 -9.07 -2.93 24.87
C GLY A 326 -10.18 -2.47 23.93
N LEU A 327 -11.28 -3.22 23.84
CA LEU A 327 -12.47 -2.82 23.08
C LEU A 327 -13.10 -1.52 23.63
N ALA A 328 -13.14 -1.37 24.95
CA ALA A 328 -13.60 -0.12 25.58
C ALA A 328 -12.64 1.05 25.32
N GLY A 329 -11.32 0.83 25.31
CA GLY A 329 -10.32 1.85 24.97
C GLY A 329 -10.39 2.32 23.52
N VAL A 330 -10.63 1.41 22.58
CA VAL A 330 -10.81 1.72 21.14
C VAL A 330 -12.09 2.54 20.93
N ALA A 331 -13.19 2.19 21.60
CA ALA A 331 -14.45 2.96 21.53
C ALA A 331 -14.36 4.35 22.18
N VAL A 332 -13.50 4.53 23.20
CA VAL A 332 -13.32 5.83 23.89
C VAL A 332 -12.38 6.76 23.12
N VAL A 333 -11.39 6.23 22.40
CA VAL A 333 -10.52 7.06 21.56
C VAL A 333 -11.27 7.61 20.36
N ASP A 334 -12.20 6.87 19.76
CA ASP A 334 -13.06 7.37 18.68
C ASP A 334 -13.94 8.57 19.12
N ALA A 335 -14.37 8.58 20.39
CA ALA A 335 -15.10 9.69 21.00
C ALA A 335 -14.21 10.90 21.37
N LEU A 336 -12.89 10.73 21.47
CA LEU A 336 -11.93 11.78 21.82
C LEU A 336 -11.08 12.27 20.63
N SER A 337 -11.04 11.51 19.53
CA SER A 337 -10.46 11.91 18.24
C SER A 337 -11.48 12.50 17.28
N ALA A 338 -12.60 13.01 17.79
CA ALA A 338 -13.40 14.04 17.11
C ALA A 338 -12.62 15.37 17.07
N GLY A 339 -11.42 15.34 16.48
CA GLY A 339 -10.84 16.52 15.85
C GLY A 339 -11.74 16.96 14.69
N PRO A 340 -11.57 18.18 14.16
CA PRO A 340 -12.42 18.67 13.11
C PRO A 340 -12.46 17.61 12.02
N ARG A 341 -13.68 17.17 11.66
CA ARG A 341 -13.87 16.49 10.40
C ARG A 341 -13.32 17.47 9.38
N VAL A 342 -12.08 17.25 8.94
CA VAL A 342 -11.68 17.70 7.62
C VAL A 342 -12.62 16.91 6.74
N ALA A 343 -13.73 17.56 6.40
CA ALA A 343 -14.37 17.29 5.16
C ALA A 343 -13.21 17.30 4.16
N LEU A 344 -12.87 16.12 3.61
CA LEU A 344 -12.61 16.07 2.17
C LEU A 344 -13.63 17.04 1.59
N PRO A 345 -13.23 18.05 0.80
CA PRO A 345 -14.18 19.05 0.36
C PRO A 345 -15.41 18.28 -0.11
N ALA A 346 -16.49 18.38 0.67
CA ALA A 346 -17.80 18.20 0.12
C ALA A 346 -17.78 19.35 -0.86
N ALA A 347 -17.44 19.03 -2.12
CA ALA A 347 -17.69 19.91 -3.22
C ALA A 347 -19.15 20.27 -3.03
N VAL A 348 -19.30 21.53 -2.63
CA VAL A 348 -20.50 22.34 -2.58
C VAL A 348 -21.72 21.53 -2.95
N SER A 349 -22.57 21.20 -1.97
CA SER A 349 -23.98 21.01 -2.28
C SER A 349 -24.49 22.35 -2.80
N ALA A 350 -24.41 22.53 -4.11
CA ALA A 350 -25.28 23.42 -4.84
C ALA A 350 -26.49 22.56 -5.19
N ASP A 351 -27.62 22.87 -4.58
CA ASP A 351 -28.92 22.42 -5.04
C ASP A 351 -29.06 22.72 -6.55
N GLY A 352 -29.21 21.69 -7.38
CA GLY A 352 -29.54 21.77 -8.81
C GLY A 352 -28.37 22.13 -9.73
N ASP A 353 -27.86 21.14 -10.47
CA ASP A 353 -26.51 21.12 -11.08
C ASP A 353 -26.10 22.30 -11.98
N GLY A 354 -26.98 23.17 -12.46
CA GLY A 354 -26.63 24.29 -13.35
C GLY A 354 -26.01 23.89 -14.70
N ARG A 355 -25.49 22.66 -14.83
CA ARG A 355 -24.89 22.07 -16.01
C ARG A 355 -25.97 21.82 -17.06
N PRO A 356 -25.85 22.41 -18.26
CA PRO A 356 -26.85 22.22 -19.30
C PRO A 356 -26.82 20.78 -19.82
N SER A 357 -27.98 20.29 -20.29
CA SER A 357 -28.04 19.04 -21.02
C SER A 357 -27.50 19.23 -22.44
N VAL A 358 -26.48 18.45 -22.80
CA VAL A 358 -25.90 18.45 -24.14
C VAL A 358 -26.49 17.31 -24.95
N ASN A 359 -27.15 17.63 -26.06
CA ASN A 359 -27.59 16.63 -27.03
C ASN A 359 -26.44 16.28 -27.97
N LEU A 360 -25.70 15.21 -27.64
CA LEU A 360 -24.62 14.71 -28.47
C LEU A 360 -25.17 13.98 -29.70
N PRO A 361 -24.62 14.23 -30.92
CA PRO A 361 -25.04 13.50 -32.11
C PRO A 361 -24.69 12.01 -32.01
N SER A 362 -25.46 11.18 -32.71
CA SER A 362 -25.20 9.74 -32.78
C SER A 362 -23.79 9.49 -33.33
N GLY A 363 -22.94 8.82 -32.54
CA GLY A 363 -21.54 8.54 -32.89
C GLY A 363 -20.52 9.58 -32.42
N ALA A 364 -20.95 10.64 -31.70
CA ALA A 364 -20.02 11.63 -31.13
C ALA A 364 -19.10 11.07 -30.04
N VAL A 365 -19.51 9.98 -29.41
CA VAL A 365 -18.74 9.28 -28.38
C VAL A 365 -18.44 7.88 -28.93
N PRO A 366 -17.17 7.57 -29.27
CA PRO A 366 -16.79 6.24 -29.71
C PRO A 366 -16.93 5.23 -28.56
N GLU A 367 -16.71 3.95 -28.87
CA GLU A 367 -16.66 2.94 -27.81
C GLU A 367 -15.48 3.24 -26.87
N VAL A 368 -15.78 3.42 -25.57
CA VAL A 368 -14.77 3.77 -24.57
C VAL A 368 -14.10 2.49 -24.06
N ALA A 369 -12.81 2.35 -24.35
CA ALA A 369 -11.98 1.27 -23.85
C ALA A 369 -11.61 1.50 -22.37
N ILE A 370 -11.19 0.43 -21.68
CA ILE A 370 -10.70 0.49 -20.31
C ILE A 370 -9.31 -0.13 -20.27
N ALA A 371 -8.32 0.65 -19.83
CA ALA A 371 -6.95 0.19 -19.71
C ALA A 371 -6.83 -0.99 -18.71
N PRO A 372 -5.96 -1.99 -18.96
CA PRO A 372 -5.75 -3.13 -18.06
C PRO A 372 -5.43 -2.74 -16.61
N GLU A 373 -4.75 -1.60 -16.41
CA GLU A 373 -4.34 -1.05 -15.12
C GLU A 373 -5.55 -0.59 -14.30
N VAL A 374 -6.56 -0.01 -14.95
CA VAL A 374 -7.84 0.36 -14.30
C VAL A 374 -8.58 -0.90 -13.85
N LEU A 375 -8.57 -1.95 -14.68
CA LEU A 375 -9.17 -3.25 -14.33
C LEU A 375 -8.40 -4.01 -13.23
N ALA A 376 -7.16 -3.62 -12.96
CA ALA A 376 -6.34 -4.19 -11.90
C ALA A 376 -6.65 -3.59 -10.52
N VAL A 377 -7.24 -2.39 -10.47
CA VAL A 377 -7.65 -1.72 -9.24
C VAL A 377 -9.02 -2.25 -8.78
N PRO A 378 -9.16 -2.73 -7.52
CA PRO A 378 -10.46 -3.01 -6.94
C PRO A 378 -11.30 -1.73 -6.84
N GLY A 379 -12.55 -1.80 -7.29
CA GLY A 379 -13.44 -0.64 -7.48
C GLY A 379 -13.82 -0.56 -8.95
N ALA A 380 -14.93 -1.21 -9.31
CA ALA A 380 -15.27 -1.52 -10.69
C ALA A 380 -15.60 -0.28 -11.52
N VAL A 381 -14.68 0.15 -12.38
CA VAL A 381 -15.06 0.87 -13.59
C VAL A 381 -15.66 -0.18 -14.53
N THR A 382 -16.99 -0.21 -14.61
CA THR A 382 -17.68 -1.09 -15.57
C THR A 382 -17.61 -0.49 -16.98
N ALA A 383 -17.96 -1.29 -18.00
CA ALA A 383 -18.14 -0.75 -19.35
C ALA A 383 -19.20 0.36 -19.40
N GLU A 384 -20.23 0.30 -18.55
CA GLU A 384 -21.24 1.34 -18.42
C GLU A 384 -20.67 2.62 -17.79
N ASP A 385 -19.84 2.48 -16.75
CA ASP A 385 -19.15 3.62 -16.13
C ASP A 385 -18.15 4.26 -17.10
N ALA A 386 -17.38 3.46 -17.85
CA ALA A 386 -16.46 3.97 -18.86
C ALA A 386 -17.19 4.76 -19.95
N GLN A 387 -18.34 4.24 -20.42
CA GLN A 387 -19.19 4.93 -21.38
C GLN A 387 -19.85 6.19 -20.79
N ARG A 388 -20.16 6.21 -19.49
CA ARG A 388 -20.61 7.42 -18.78
C ARG A 388 -19.49 8.46 -18.75
N ILE A 389 -18.28 8.07 -18.34
CA ILE A 389 -17.09 8.94 -18.30
C ILE A 389 -16.81 9.57 -19.67
N GLY A 390 -16.80 8.77 -20.74
CA GLY A 390 -16.56 9.28 -22.10
C GLY A 390 -17.64 10.25 -22.58
N ARG A 391 -18.92 9.97 -22.29
CA ARG A 391 -20.02 10.89 -22.60
C ARG A 391 -19.90 12.20 -21.83
N ASP A 392 -19.60 12.13 -20.54
CA ASP A 392 -19.46 13.32 -19.70
C ASP A 392 -18.24 14.16 -20.10
N LEU A 393 -17.14 13.53 -20.54
CA LEU A 393 -15.99 14.23 -21.12
C LEU A 393 -16.39 14.99 -22.38
N VAL A 394 -17.00 14.33 -23.36
CA VAL A 394 -17.39 14.98 -24.62
C VAL A 394 -18.42 16.09 -24.38
N ALA A 395 -19.37 15.87 -23.47
CA ALA A 395 -20.31 16.91 -23.04
C ALA A 395 -19.60 18.09 -22.35
N SER A 396 -18.62 17.84 -21.48
CA SER A 396 -17.86 18.90 -20.82
C SER A 396 -17.09 19.74 -21.84
N LEU A 397 -16.41 19.11 -22.79
CA LEU A 397 -15.68 19.82 -23.85
C LEU A 397 -16.60 20.64 -24.76
N ALA A 398 -17.81 20.15 -25.04
CA ALA A 398 -18.82 20.91 -25.78
C ALA A 398 -19.34 22.14 -25.00
N ILE A 399 -19.56 21.99 -23.68
CA ILE A 399 -19.95 23.11 -22.81
C ILE A 399 -18.82 24.13 -22.72
N GLU A 400 -17.57 23.70 -22.60
CA GLU A 400 -16.40 24.59 -22.60
C GLU A 400 -16.27 25.36 -23.92
N ALA A 401 -16.52 24.71 -25.06
CA ALA A 401 -16.53 25.35 -26.36
C ALA A 401 -17.61 26.46 -26.44
N GLU A 402 -18.81 26.19 -25.95
CA GLU A 402 -19.89 27.16 -25.86
C GLU A 402 -19.56 28.30 -24.88
N ALA A 403 -19.02 27.97 -23.71
CA ALA A 403 -18.59 28.94 -22.70
C ALA A 403 -17.54 29.91 -23.23
N ARG A 404 -16.56 29.41 -24.00
CA ARG A 404 -15.58 30.26 -24.69
C ARG A 404 -16.22 31.12 -25.78
N GLY A 405 -17.13 30.53 -26.57
CA GLY A 405 -17.88 31.25 -27.60
C GLY A 405 -18.72 32.41 -27.05
N ALA A 406 -19.44 32.16 -25.96
CA ALA A 406 -20.32 33.11 -25.29
C ALA A 406 -19.58 34.02 -24.30
N LEU A 407 -18.28 33.79 -24.06
CA LEU A 407 -17.48 34.43 -23.04
C LEU A 407 -18.13 34.30 -21.64
N ASP A 408 -18.66 33.14 -21.30
CA ASP A 408 -19.40 32.85 -20.06
C ASP A 408 -18.58 31.95 -19.13
N ALA A 409 -17.95 32.57 -18.13
CA ALA A 409 -17.14 31.86 -17.13
C ALA A 409 -18.00 31.01 -16.16
N ASP A 410 -19.24 31.43 -15.89
CA ASP A 410 -20.14 30.67 -15.01
C ASP A 410 -20.55 29.35 -15.70
N LEU A 411 -20.75 29.38 -17.02
CA LEU A 411 -20.99 28.17 -17.82
C LEU A 411 -19.77 27.25 -17.84
N ALA A 412 -18.55 27.79 -17.97
CA ALA A 412 -17.32 27.00 -17.93
C ALA A 412 -17.17 26.21 -16.62
N ALA A 413 -17.54 26.83 -15.48
CA ALA A 413 -17.49 26.20 -14.16
C ALA A 413 -18.44 24.98 -14.00
N THR A 414 -19.38 24.77 -14.92
CA THR A 414 -20.26 23.57 -14.92
C THR A 414 -19.64 22.34 -15.61
N ALA A 415 -18.53 22.54 -16.33
CA ALA A 415 -17.87 21.52 -17.15
C ALA A 415 -16.41 21.24 -16.73
N ALA A 416 -15.75 22.23 -16.14
CA ALA A 416 -14.37 22.15 -15.69
C ALA A 416 -14.24 22.52 -14.21
N PHE A 417 -13.16 22.06 -13.58
CA PHE A 417 -12.78 22.50 -12.23
C PHE A 417 -11.26 22.60 -12.09
N GLY A 418 -10.79 23.12 -10.94
CA GLY A 418 -9.38 23.11 -10.59
C GLY A 418 -8.51 23.90 -11.56
N ARG A 419 -7.41 23.28 -12.01
CA ARG A 419 -6.42 23.94 -12.88
C ARG A 419 -7.00 24.21 -14.28
N HIS A 420 -7.73 23.24 -14.84
CA HIS A 420 -8.32 23.39 -16.17
C HIS A 420 -9.32 24.54 -16.23
N LEU A 421 -10.19 24.69 -15.21
CA LEU A 421 -11.12 25.82 -15.14
C LEU A 421 -10.39 27.16 -15.12
N ALA A 422 -9.30 27.28 -14.35
CA ALA A 422 -8.50 28.51 -14.32
C ALA A 422 -7.89 28.83 -15.70
N GLU A 423 -7.44 27.83 -16.44
CA GLU A 423 -6.94 27.98 -17.81
C GLU A 423 -8.06 28.40 -18.80
N VAL A 424 -9.27 27.86 -18.64
CA VAL A 424 -10.45 28.27 -19.43
C VAL A 424 -10.87 29.71 -19.11
N ASP A 425 -10.91 30.09 -17.84
CA ASP A 425 -11.27 31.45 -17.39
C ASP A 425 -10.26 32.48 -17.89
N GLU A 426 -8.96 32.16 -17.86
CA GLU A 426 -7.90 33.01 -18.40
C GLU A 426 -8.06 33.20 -19.91
N ALA A 427 -8.37 32.12 -20.66
CA ALA A 427 -8.66 32.21 -22.08
C ALA A 427 -9.90 33.07 -22.39
N ILE A 428 -10.98 32.97 -21.59
CA ILE A 428 -12.17 33.82 -21.73
C ILE A 428 -11.84 35.29 -21.44
N ALA A 429 -11.04 35.56 -20.41
CA ALA A 429 -10.60 36.92 -20.07
C ALA A 429 -9.75 37.53 -21.19
N ALA A 430 -8.77 36.77 -21.72
CA ALA A 430 -7.95 37.20 -22.85
C ALA A 430 -8.80 37.49 -24.09
N ALA A 431 -9.77 36.63 -24.40
CA ALA A 431 -10.67 36.83 -25.53
C ALA A 431 -11.52 38.11 -25.41
N ARG A 432 -11.93 38.49 -24.19
CA ARG A 432 -12.63 39.76 -23.92
C ARG A 432 -11.73 40.98 -24.13
N GLU A 433 -10.45 40.88 -23.82
CA GLU A 433 -9.48 41.99 -23.98
C GLU A 433 -9.04 42.17 -25.43
N GLU A 434 -8.72 41.07 -26.11
CA GLU A 434 -8.20 41.06 -27.47
C GLU A 434 -9.30 41.17 -28.53
N GLY A 435 -10.54 40.85 -28.17
CA GLY A 435 -11.65 40.78 -29.11
C GLY A 435 -11.46 39.66 -30.14
N ILE A 436 -10.82 38.56 -29.74
CA ILE A 436 -10.61 37.35 -30.55
C ILE A 436 -11.04 36.15 -29.72
N VAL A 437 -11.98 35.36 -30.24
CA VAL A 437 -12.52 34.19 -29.56
C VAL A 437 -11.98 32.93 -30.22
N VAL A 438 -11.31 32.07 -29.46
CA VAL A 438 -10.81 30.78 -29.94
C VAL A 438 -11.62 29.67 -29.31
N VAL A 439 -12.24 28.84 -30.15
CA VAL A 439 -13.05 27.69 -29.75
C VAL A 439 -12.41 26.42 -30.31
N GLU A 440 -12.27 25.40 -29.47
CA GLU A 440 -11.82 24.08 -29.89
C GLU A 440 -13.03 23.15 -29.97
N GLN A 441 -13.17 22.43 -31.09
CA GLN A 441 -14.20 21.45 -31.34
C GLN A 441 -13.54 20.09 -31.63
N PRO A 442 -13.35 19.26 -30.60
CA PRO A 442 -12.75 17.94 -30.78
C PRO A 442 -13.74 16.91 -31.33
N SER A 443 -13.25 16.05 -32.21
CA SER A 443 -13.89 14.83 -32.69
C SER A 443 -12.98 13.65 -32.38
N TRP A 444 -13.39 12.80 -31.45
CA TRP A 444 -12.57 11.69 -30.96
C TRP A 444 -12.85 10.40 -31.71
N ASP A 445 -11.78 9.78 -32.24
CA ASP A 445 -11.85 8.47 -32.88
C ASP A 445 -11.77 7.34 -31.85
N SER A 446 -11.03 7.57 -30.76
CA SER A 446 -10.89 6.62 -29.66
C SER A 446 -10.84 7.32 -28.31
N LEU A 447 -11.50 6.72 -27.32
CA LEU A 447 -11.43 7.10 -25.91
C LEU A 447 -11.04 5.87 -25.08
N GLU A 448 -10.10 6.03 -24.17
CA GLU A 448 -9.68 4.99 -23.24
C GLU A 448 -9.61 5.55 -21.82
N VAL A 449 -10.30 4.91 -20.88
CA VAL A 449 -10.18 5.23 -19.45
C VAL A 449 -8.87 4.64 -18.93
N VAL A 450 -8.02 5.50 -18.39
CA VAL A 450 -6.68 5.16 -17.88
C VAL A 450 -6.57 5.47 -16.39
N LEU A 451 -5.57 4.86 -15.74
CA LEU A 451 -5.27 5.08 -14.33
C LEU A 451 -4.13 6.08 -14.19
N LEU A 452 -4.32 7.09 -13.35
CA LEU A 452 -3.32 8.11 -13.05
C LEU A 452 -2.87 7.97 -11.59
N GLN A 453 -1.56 8.02 -11.37
CA GLN A 453 -0.95 8.06 -10.03
C GLN A 453 -0.02 9.26 -9.92
N ASP A 454 -0.01 9.91 -8.76
CA ASP A 454 0.90 11.02 -8.50
C ASP A 454 2.32 10.48 -8.19
N PRO A 455 3.33 10.75 -9.04
CA PRO A 455 4.70 10.29 -8.79
C PRO A 455 5.36 10.99 -7.59
N VAL A 456 4.87 12.17 -7.19
CA VAL A 456 5.34 12.92 -6.01
C VAL A 456 4.72 12.36 -4.74
N SER A 457 3.48 11.90 -4.82
CA SER A 457 2.70 11.35 -3.71
C SER A 457 2.31 9.89 -4.00
N PRO A 458 3.26 8.94 -3.92
CA PRO A 458 3.05 7.54 -4.35
C PRO A 458 2.00 6.77 -3.53
N GLN A 459 1.59 7.31 -2.38
CA GLN A 459 0.54 6.78 -1.51
C GLN A 459 -0.81 7.52 -1.70
N ALA A 460 -0.90 8.46 -2.63
CA ALA A 460 -2.16 9.14 -2.96
C ALA A 460 -3.14 8.16 -3.60
N VAL A 461 -4.43 8.47 -3.47
CA VAL A 461 -5.49 7.72 -4.14
C VAL A 461 -5.28 7.85 -5.66
N PRO A 462 -5.32 6.75 -6.41
CA PRO A 462 -5.24 6.81 -7.85
C PRO A 462 -6.45 7.56 -8.42
N GLN A 463 -6.24 8.26 -9.52
CA GLN A 463 -7.24 9.05 -10.22
C GLN A 463 -7.56 8.42 -11.57
N LEU A 464 -8.71 8.77 -12.12
CA LEU A 464 -9.10 8.35 -13.47
C LEU A 464 -8.72 9.42 -14.47
N GLY A 465 -8.20 8.98 -15.60
CA GLY A 465 -7.98 9.80 -16.78
C GLY A 465 -8.72 9.24 -17.98
N VAL A 466 -8.86 10.05 -19.03
CA VAL A 466 -9.29 9.62 -20.35
C VAL A 466 -8.23 10.00 -21.36
N LEU A 467 -7.62 9.00 -21.97
CA LEU A 467 -6.76 9.18 -23.13
C LEU A 467 -7.65 9.27 -24.37
N ALA A 468 -7.65 10.43 -25.01
CA ALA A 468 -8.48 10.71 -26.17
C ALA A 468 -7.61 10.98 -27.39
N SER A 469 -7.86 10.29 -28.50
CA SER A 469 -7.16 10.51 -29.77
C SER A 469 -8.18 10.78 -30.87
N GLY A 470 -7.90 11.80 -31.69
CA GLY A 470 -8.77 12.20 -32.79
C GLY A 470 -8.34 13.53 -33.40
N THR A 471 -9.29 14.23 -34.02
CA THR A 471 -9.05 15.51 -34.69
C THR A 471 -9.62 16.65 -33.86
N VAL A 472 -8.85 17.72 -33.66
CA VAL A 472 -9.31 18.95 -32.99
C VAL A 472 -9.39 20.07 -34.00
N ALA A 473 -10.60 20.58 -34.24
CA ALA A 473 -10.80 21.79 -35.04
C ALA A 473 -10.70 23.03 -34.14
N ARG A 474 -9.72 23.89 -34.39
CA ARG A 474 -9.56 25.19 -33.73
C ARG A 474 -10.15 26.27 -34.61
N LEU A 475 -11.22 26.90 -34.14
CA LEU A 475 -11.97 27.94 -34.83
C LEU A 475 -11.71 29.28 -34.14
N THR A 476 -11.23 30.25 -34.89
CA THR A 476 -10.95 31.61 -34.40
C THR A 476 -11.99 32.57 -34.95
N TYR A 477 -12.70 33.27 -34.08
CA TYR A 477 -13.73 34.25 -34.41
C TYR A 477 -13.29 35.65 -33.99
N ASP A 478 -13.81 36.69 -34.67
CA ASP A 478 -13.78 38.03 -34.09
C ASP A 478 -14.75 38.12 -32.90
N GLY A 479 -14.39 38.89 -31.88
CA GLY A 479 -15.20 39.11 -30.67
C GLY A 479 -16.40 40.03 -30.90
N SER A 480 -16.84 40.18 -32.15
CA SER A 480 -18.05 40.93 -32.49
C SER A 480 -19.30 40.10 -32.15
N ALA A 481 -20.44 40.76 -31.90
CA ALA A 481 -21.67 40.07 -31.52
C ALA A 481 -22.18 39.06 -32.58
N ASP A 482 -21.77 39.22 -33.84
CA ASP A 482 -22.14 38.33 -34.95
C ASP A 482 -21.08 37.23 -35.21
N GLY A 483 -19.90 37.31 -34.55
CA GLY A 483 -18.85 36.28 -34.55
C GLY A 483 -18.38 35.83 -35.93
N ARG A 484 -17.60 36.65 -36.64
CA ARG A 484 -17.08 36.25 -37.96
C ARG A 484 -15.89 35.31 -37.80
N LEU A 485 -15.96 34.14 -38.44
CA LEU A 485 -14.83 33.22 -38.52
C LEU A 485 -13.64 33.89 -39.24
N LEU A 486 -12.51 33.94 -38.56
CA LEU A 486 -11.25 34.53 -39.03
C LEU A 486 -10.29 33.45 -39.55
N ASP A 487 -10.20 32.33 -38.83
CA ASP A 487 -9.29 31.23 -39.14
C ASP A 487 -9.85 29.89 -38.65
N GLN A 488 -9.49 28.83 -39.36
CA GLN A 488 -9.80 27.44 -39.01
C GLN A 488 -8.58 26.56 -39.28
N ALA A 489 -8.16 25.84 -38.25
CA ALA A 489 -7.11 24.83 -38.35
C ALA A 489 -7.61 23.52 -37.77
N GLU A 490 -7.16 22.41 -38.34
CA GLU A 490 -7.43 21.07 -37.85
C GLU A 490 -6.10 20.34 -37.62
N SER A 491 -5.98 19.69 -36.47
CA SER A 491 -4.82 18.89 -36.08
C SER A 491 -5.27 17.55 -35.52
N GLU A 492 -4.55 16.49 -35.88
CA GLU A 492 -4.63 15.22 -35.16
C GLU A 492 -3.91 15.37 -33.83
N GLU A 493 -4.61 15.06 -32.74
CA GLU A 493 -4.08 15.21 -31.39
C GLU A 493 -4.47 14.03 -30.50
N THR A 494 -3.54 13.68 -29.62
CA THR A 494 -3.80 12.82 -28.46
C THR A 494 -3.68 13.67 -27.21
N ARG A 495 -4.71 13.64 -26.36
CA ARG A 495 -4.75 14.40 -25.11
C ARG A 495 -5.17 13.49 -23.96
N LEU A 496 -4.56 13.71 -22.79
CA LEU A 496 -4.90 13.01 -21.57
C LEU A 496 -5.69 13.93 -20.64
N TYR A 497 -6.94 13.58 -20.35
CA TYR A 497 -7.82 14.37 -19.48
C TYR A 497 -7.93 13.71 -18.12
N LEU A 498 -7.51 14.40 -17.06
CA LEU A 498 -7.81 13.99 -15.69
C LEU A 498 -9.28 14.32 -15.41
N VAL A 499 -10.05 13.30 -15.04
CA VAL A 499 -11.49 13.41 -14.79
C VAL A 499 -11.83 13.09 -13.35
N THR A 500 -12.85 13.76 -12.80
CA THR A 500 -13.34 13.51 -11.44
C THR A 500 -14.85 13.65 -11.39
N GLU A 501 -15.52 12.76 -10.67
CA GLU A 501 -16.97 12.80 -10.49
C GLU A 501 -17.35 13.90 -9.48
N LEU A 502 -18.11 14.89 -9.93
CA LEU A 502 -18.63 16.00 -9.14
C LEU A 502 -20.10 16.25 -9.56
N GLY A 503 -21.02 16.35 -8.59
CA GLY A 503 -22.44 16.57 -8.91
C GLY A 503 -23.06 15.45 -9.75
N GLY A 504 -22.54 14.22 -9.69
CA GLY A 504 -23.03 13.08 -10.49
C GLY A 504 -22.61 13.09 -11.98
N SER A 505 -21.71 13.99 -12.38
CA SER A 505 -21.08 14.02 -13.71
C SER A 505 -19.55 14.00 -13.59
N PHE A 506 -18.86 13.44 -14.59
CA PHE A 506 -17.40 13.56 -14.66
C PHE A 506 -16.97 14.89 -15.29
N LEU A 507 -16.25 15.71 -14.53
CA LEU A 507 -15.71 17.01 -14.96
C LEU A 507 -14.22 16.91 -15.27
N VAL A 508 -13.72 17.82 -16.12
CA VAL A 508 -12.29 17.92 -16.46
C VAL A 508 -11.56 18.76 -15.42
N GLY A 509 -10.58 18.17 -14.74
CA GLY A 509 -9.78 18.86 -13.72
C GLY A 509 -8.44 19.39 -14.24
N GLN A 510 -7.86 18.69 -15.21
CA GLN A 510 -6.57 19.02 -15.82
C GLN A 510 -6.40 18.31 -17.17
N VAL A 511 -5.76 18.98 -18.13
CA VAL A 511 -5.23 18.36 -19.35
C VAL A 511 -3.73 18.10 -19.17
N LEU A 512 -3.31 16.88 -19.47
CA LEU A 512 -1.94 16.39 -19.33
C LEU A 512 -1.39 15.99 -20.70
N GLU A 513 -0.06 16.01 -20.81
CA GLU A 513 0.62 15.41 -21.97
C GLU A 513 0.41 13.88 -21.98
N PRO A 514 0.28 13.24 -23.16
CA PRO A 514 0.05 11.80 -23.26
C PRO A 514 1.16 10.94 -22.65
N ASP A 515 2.39 11.45 -22.60
CA ASP A 515 3.57 10.83 -22.00
C ASP A 515 3.80 11.27 -20.53
N SER A 516 2.77 11.83 -19.90
CA SER A 516 2.82 12.24 -18.50
C SER A 516 3.31 11.10 -17.60
N PRO A 517 4.26 11.36 -16.67
CA PRO A 517 4.73 10.36 -15.72
C PRO A 517 3.66 9.92 -14.71
N MET A 518 2.49 10.55 -14.72
CA MET A 518 1.33 10.11 -13.94
C MET A 518 0.63 8.90 -14.55
N LEU A 519 0.78 8.65 -15.85
CA LEU A 519 0.11 7.57 -16.54
C LEU A 519 0.70 6.22 -16.11
N VAL A 520 -0.15 5.35 -15.55
CA VAL A 520 0.27 3.99 -15.17
C VAL A 520 0.21 3.08 -16.40
N GLY A 521 1.31 2.36 -16.68
CA GLY A 521 1.39 1.41 -17.79
C GLY A 521 1.75 2.01 -19.16
N GLY A 522 2.04 3.32 -19.20
CA GLY A 522 2.50 4.05 -20.40
C GLY A 522 3.96 3.83 -20.77
#